data_AF-A0A8U8AT36-F1
#
_entry.id   AF-A0A8U8AT36-F1
#
_cell.length_a   1.000
_cell.length_b   1.000
_cell.length_c   1.000
_cell.angle_alpha   90.00
_cell.angle_beta   90.00
_cell.angle_gamma   90.00
#
_symmetry.space_group_name_H-M   'P 1'
#
loop_
_entity.id
_entity.type
_entity.pdbx_description
1 polymer ?
#
loop_
_entity_poly.entity_id
_entity_poly.type
_entity_poly.pdbx_seq_one_letter_code
_entity_poly.pdbx_strand_id
1 'polypeptide(L)'
;MALGVLAQQLGPHKRAVAYFSKQLDEVSKGWPGCLKAVAAVILNIEEARKLTLGQKMTVLVSHTVSAMLEQKGNQYIYDYVIAVGKHFDKNATVVIKHQPKQPDCKLHSFNPGDWVYVKNLLGKPLQEKWEGPFQVLLTTFTAVRIKE
;
A
#
# COMPACT_ATOMS: atom_id res chain seq x y z
N MET A 1 -0.81 -10.87 -5.18
CA MET A 1 -1.58 -9.62 -5.19
C MET A 1 -0.61 -8.48 -4.95
N ALA A 2 -0.76 -7.39 -5.68
CA ALA A 2 0.00 -6.16 -5.53
C ALA A 2 -0.86 -5.14 -4.79
N LEU A 3 -0.34 -4.64 -3.67
CA LEU A 3 -0.95 -3.59 -2.87
C LEU A 3 0.02 -2.41 -2.82
N GLY A 4 -0.49 -1.20 -2.99
CA GLY A 4 0.35 0.00 -3.05
C GLY A 4 -0.39 1.25 -2.63
N VAL A 5 0.37 2.27 -2.23
CA VAL A 5 -0.17 3.60 -1.91
C VAL A 5 0.66 4.64 -2.65
N LEU A 6 0.02 5.46 -3.48
CA LEU A 6 0.61 6.68 -4.00
C LEU A 6 0.39 7.78 -2.97
N ALA A 7 1.46 8.44 -2.56
CA ALA A 7 1.39 9.56 -1.63
C ALA A 7 2.21 10.74 -2.16
N GLN A 8 1.73 11.96 -1.88
CA GLN A 8 2.42 13.20 -2.19
C GLN A 8 2.97 13.82 -0.89
N GLN A 9 4.15 14.43 -0.99
CA GLN A 9 4.71 15.20 0.12
C GLN A 9 3.92 16.50 0.30
N LEU A 10 3.40 16.73 1.49
CA LEU A 10 2.72 17.95 1.90
C LEU A 10 3.38 18.46 3.18
N GLY A 11 4.35 19.36 3.05
CA GLY A 11 5.16 19.85 4.17
C GLY A 11 5.97 18.72 4.81
N PRO A 12 5.89 18.51 6.14
CA PRO A 12 6.61 17.44 6.82
C PRO A 12 5.96 16.06 6.66
N HIS A 13 4.80 15.96 6.01
CA HIS A 13 3.96 14.77 5.99
C HIS A 13 3.76 14.21 4.57
N LYS A 14 3.36 12.93 4.48
CA LYS A 14 2.99 12.26 3.23
C LYS A 14 1.49 12.04 3.21
N ARG A 15 0.78 12.69 2.28
CA ARG A 15 -0.66 12.51 2.10
C ARG A 15 -0.91 11.46 1.03
N ALA A 16 -1.70 10.43 1.34
CA ALA A 16 -2.14 9.46 0.34
C ALA A 16 -3.00 10.15 -0.73
N VAL A 17 -2.69 9.90 -1.99
CA VAL A 17 -3.38 10.39 -3.19
C VAL A 17 -4.21 9.27 -3.81
N ALA A 18 -3.69 8.04 -3.80
CA ALA A 18 -4.38 6.88 -4.32
C ALA A 18 -3.93 5.59 -3.62
N TYR A 19 -4.82 4.60 -3.58
CA TYR A 19 -4.53 3.24 -3.16
C TYR A 19 -4.65 2.32 -4.36
N PHE A 20 -3.72 1.38 -4.50
CA PHE A 20 -3.71 0.38 -5.57
C PHE A 20 -3.91 -1.00 -4.98
N SER A 21 -4.78 -1.77 -5.61
CA SER A 21 -4.95 -3.19 -5.36
C SER A 21 -5.18 -3.87 -6.70
N LYS A 22 -4.21 -4.69 -7.12
CA LYS A 22 -4.30 -5.45 -8.36
C LYS A 22 -3.81 -6.86 -8.16
N GLN A 23 -4.36 -7.79 -8.92
CA GLN A 23 -3.78 -9.13 -8.96
C GLN A 23 -2.49 -9.10 -9.78
N LEU A 24 -1.53 -9.94 -9.36
CA LEU A 24 -0.40 -10.26 -10.21
C LEU A 24 -0.90 -11.16 -11.35
N ASP A 25 -0.20 -11.17 -12.47
CA ASP A 25 -0.45 -12.14 -13.54
C ASP A 25 -0.16 -13.58 -13.06
N GLU A 26 -0.69 -14.57 -13.78
CA GLU A 26 -0.56 -15.99 -13.38
C GLU A 26 0.90 -16.44 -13.32
N VAL A 27 1.76 -15.87 -14.18
CA VAL A 27 3.19 -16.16 -14.18
C VAL A 27 3.86 -15.64 -12.90
N SER A 28 3.65 -14.37 -12.54
CA SER A 28 4.25 -13.82 -11.31
C SER A 28 3.65 -14.43 -10.05
N LYS A 29 2.39 -14.91 -10.08
CA LYS A 29 1.82 -15.71 -8.97
C LYS A 29 2.61 -16.99 -8.69
N GLY A 30 3.38 -17.52 -9.67
CA GLY A 30 4.27 -18.66 -9.50
C GLY A 30 5.64 -18.34 -8.90
N TRP A 31 6.08 -17.08 -8.85
CA TRP A 31 7.45 -16.72 -8.47
C TRP A 31 7.77 -16.87 -6.96
N PRO A 32 9.06 -16.94 -6.56
CA PRO A 32 9.46 -16.83 -5.16
C PRO A 32 9.15 -15.45 -4.58
N GLY A 33 9.02 -15.36 -3.24
CA GLY A 33 8.44 -14.18 -2.55
C GLY A 33 9.09 -12.83 -2.87
N CYS A 34 10.43 -12.77 -2.96
CA CYS A 34 11.15 -11.53 -3.29
C CYS A 34 10.87 -11.05 -4.73
N LEU A 35 10.84 -11.97 -5.69
CA LEU A 35 10.51 -11.66 -7.09
C LEU A 35 9.04 -11.25 -7.23
N LYS A 36 8.11 -11.88 -6.50
CA LYS A 36 6.71 -11.44 -6.41
C LYS A 36 6.58 -10.00 -5.91
N ALA A 37 7.39 -9.64 -4.91
CA ALA A 37 7.40 -8.28 -4.38
C ALA A 37 7.93 -7.27 -5.41
N VAL A 38 8.95 -7.64 -6.20
CA VAL A 38 9.43 -6.81 -7.33
C VAL A 38 8.32 -6.63 -8.37
N ALA A 39 7.64 -7.71 -8.79
CA ALA A 39 6.53 -7.64 -9.74
C ALA A 39 5.40 -6.73 -9.23
N ALA A 40 5.06 -6.84 -7.95
CA ALA A 40 4.05 -5.99 -7.32
C ALA A 40 4.43 -4.51 -7.31
N VAL A 41 5.71 -4.20 -7.08
CA VAL A 41 6.22 -2.83 -7.13
C VAL A 41 6.13 -2.25 -8.53
N ILE A 42 6.57 -2.99 -9.55
CA ILE A 42 6.52 -2.55 -10.95
C ILE A 42 5.07 -2.24 -11.35
N LEU A 43 4.15 -3.16 -11.04
CA LEU A 43 2.74 -2.98 -11.35
C LEU A 43 2.14 -1.75 -10.64
N ASN A 44 2.50 -1.50 -9.38
CA ASN A 44 2.05 -0.30 -8.67
C ASN A 44 2.62 0.99 -9.28
N ILE A 45 3.86 0.97 -9.79
CA ILE A 45 4.48 2.12 -10.47
C ILE A 45 3.71 2.45 -11.76
N GLU A 46 3.35 1.43 -12.54
CA GLU A 46 2.57 1.62 -13.77
C GLU A 46 1.22 2.27 -13.51
N GLU A 47 0.50 1.83 -12.48
CA GLU A 47 -0.77 2.45 -12.08
C GLU A 47 -0.58 3.87 -11.55
N ALA A 48 0.47 4.09 -10.75
CA ALA A 48 0.81 5.41 -10.25
C ALA A 48 1.15 6.38 -11.40
N ARG A 49 1.84 5.91 -12.45
CA ARG A 49 2.27 6.73 -13.59
C ARG A 49 1.10 7.34 -14.36
N LYS A 50 -0.03 6.62 -14.41
CA LYS A 50 -1.27 7.12 -15.04
C LYS A 50 -1.82 8.34 -14.31
N LEU A 51 -1.69 8.36 -12.98
CA LEU A 51 -2.15 9.46 -12.13
C LEU A 51 -1.12 10.59 -12.02
N THR A 52 0.18 10.28 -12.06
CA THR A 52 1.25 11.28 -12.00
C THR A 52 1.59 11.88 -13.35
N LEU A 53 0.91 11.48 -14.44
CA LEU A 53 1.15 11.97 -15.81
C LEU A 53 2.62 11.89 -16.23
N GLY A 54 3.32 10.83 -15.79
CA GLY A 54 4.74 10.64 -16.08
C GLY A 54 5.71 11.50 -15.25
N GLN A 55 5.21 12.26 -14.26
CA GLN A 55 6.08 12.97 -13.32
C GLN A 55 6.94 11.99 -12.52
N LYS A 56 8.15 12.44 -12.17
CA LYS A 56 9.11 11.69 -11.36
C LYS A 56 8.50 11.35 -10.01
N MET A 57 8.47 10.05 -9.67
CA MET A 57 8.01 9.56 -8.38
C MET A 57 9.14 8.84 -7.64
N THR A 58 9.10 8.88 -6.30
CA THR A 58 10.00 8.12 -5.43
C THR A 58 9.26 6.90 -4.92
N VAL A 59 9.85 5.72 -5.13
CA VAL A 59 9.25 4.44 -4.74
C VAL A 59 9.89 3.96 -3.45
N LEU A 60 9.05 3.59 -2.48
CA LEU A 60 9.47 3.06 -1.19
C LEU A 60 9.24 1.55 -1.19
N VAL A 61 10.30 0.78 -0.98
CA VAL A 61 10.26 -0.69 -0.95
C VAL A 61 10.96 -1.23 0.28
N SER A 62 10.76 -2.50 0.60
CA SER A 62 11.52 -3.16 1.67
C SER A 62 13.00 -3.26 1.30
N HIS A 63 13.87 -3.33 2.31
CA HIS A 63 15.31 -3.46 2.13
C HIS A 63 15.71 -4.65 1.24
N THR A 64 14.99 -5.78 1.33
CA THR A 64 15.25 -6.98 0.51
C THR A 64 14.97 -6.73 -0.98
N VAL A 65 13.90 -6.00 -1.28
CA VAL A 65 13.54 -5.64 -2.66
C VAL A 65 14.49 -4.56 -3.18
N SER A 66 14.88 -3.59 -2.35
CA SER A 66 15.90 -2.58 -2.68
C SER A 66 17.23 -3.27 -3.04
N ALA A 67 17.71 -4.17 -2.18
CA ALA A 67 18.92 -4.93 -2.41
C ALA A 67 18.84 -5.74 -3.70
N MET A 68 17.69 -6.35 -4.01
CA MET A 68 17.52 -7.11 -5.26
C MET A 68 17.51 -6.23 -6.51
N LEU A 69 16.94 -5.02 -6.43
CA LEU A 69 16.96 -4.03 -7.51
C LEU A 69 18.36 -3.38 -7.66
N GLU A 70 19.10 -3.25 -6.57
CA GLU A 70 20.47 -2.72 -6.51
C GLU A 70 21.50 -3.78 -6.89
N GLN A 71 21.21 -5.07 -6.69
CA GLN A 71 21.98 -6.23 -7.13
C GLN A 71 21.82 -6.44 -8.64
N LYS A 72 22.10 -5.38 -9.40
CA LYS A 72 22.36 -5.30 -10.83
C LYS A 72 23.62 -6.12 -11.19
N GLY A 73 23.62 -7.42 -10.93
CA GLY A 73 24.81 -8.26 -11.12
C GLY A 73 24.57 -9.74 -11.43
N ASN A 74 23.34 -10.24 -11.41
CA ASN A 74 23.06 -11.60 -11.90
C ASN A 74 22.45 -11.50 -13.29
N GLN A 75 23.26 -11.86 -14.29
CA GLN A 75 22.97 -11.79 -15.73
C GLN A 75 21.58 -12.36 -16.08
N TYR A 76 21.15 -13.42 -15.40
CA TYR A 76 19.81 -14.02 -15.53
C TYR A 76 18.65 -13.11 -15.11
N ILE A 77 18.79 -12.38 -14.00
CA ILE A 77 17.75 -11.46 -13.52
C ILE A 77 17.73 -10.22 -14.41
N TYR A 78 18.89 -9.80 -14.89
CA TYR A 78 19.00 -8.72 -15.86
C TYR A 78 18.33 -9.06 -17.19
N ASP A 79 18.61 -10.23 -17.77
CA ASP A 79 18.00 -10.64 -19.04
C ASP A 79 16.49 -10.79 -18.89
N TYR A 80 16.02 -11.25 -17.73
CA TYR A 80 14.60 -11.33 -17.41
C TYR A 80 13.94 -9.96 -17.24
N VAL A 81 14.54 -9.07 -16.44
CA VAL A 81 14.05 -7.70 -16.20
C VAL A 81 14.21 -6.81 -17.44
N ILE A 82 15.18 -7.08 -18.32
CA ILE A 82 15.35 -6.43 -19.63
C ILE A 82 14.36 -7.00 -20.64
N ALA A 83 14.04 -8.30 -20.63
CA ALA A 83 13.00 -8.85 -21.47
C ALA A 83 11.62 -8.28 -21.11
N VAL A 84 11.33 -8.19 -19.81
CA VAL A 84 10.12 -7.52 -19.28
C VAL A 84 10.21 -6.01 -19.55
N GLY A 85 11.35 -5.37 -19.31
CA GLY A 85 11.57 -3.94 -19.50
C GLY A 85 11.56 -3.48 -20.96
N LYS A 86 12.01 -4.31 -21.91
CA LYS A 86 11.88 -4.06 -23.36
C LYS A 86 10.43 -4.08 -23.81
N HIS A 87 9.56 -4.74 -23.06
CA HIS A 87 8.12 -4.70 -23.26
C HIS A 87 7.48 -3.43 -22.65
N PHE A 88 8.20 -2.67 -21.81
CA PHE A 88 7.63 -1.62 -20.97
C PHE A 88 8.32 -0.25 -21.01
N ASP A 89 9.53 -0.08 -21.56
CA ASP A 89 10.22 1.21 -21.40
C ASP A 89 10.64 1.92 -22.68
N LYS A 90 10.17 3.16 -22.77
CA LYS A 90 10.88 4.24 -23.45
C LYS A 90 11.26 5.40 -22.55
N ASN A 91 11.00 5.43 -21.23
CA ASN A 91 11.58 6.38 -20.27
C ASN A 91 10.99 6.21 -18.83
N ALA A 92 11.74 5.65 -17.86
CA ALA A 92 11.65 6.03 -16.44
C ALA A 92 12.88 5.64 -15.59
N THR A 93 13.56 6.63 -15.00
CA THR A 93 14.67 6.43 -14.04
C THR A 93 14.15 6.39 -12.60
N VAL A 94 14.36 5.28 -11.88
CA VAL A 94 13.91 5.07 -10.49
C VAL A 94 14.90 5.68 -9.48
N VAL A 95 14.41 6.49 -8.52
CA VAL A 95 15.21 7.05 -7.40
C VAL A 95 14.58 6.64 -6.07
N ILE A 96 15.36 6.00 -5.18
CA ILE A 96 14.93 5.39 -3.90
C ILE A 96 15.40 6.25 -2.71
N LYS A 97 14.50 6.61 -1.77
CA LYS A 97 14.86 7.18 -0.43
C LYS A 97 13.84 6.79 0.67
N HIS A 98 14.30 6.28 1.82
CA HIS A 98 13.50 5.70 2.92
C HIS A 98 12.90 6.71 3.96
N GLN A 99 11.66 6.45 4.46
CA GLN A 99 11.16 6.45 5.89
C GLN A 99 9.62 6.72 6.07
N PRO A 100 8.94 6.14 7.11
CA PRO A 100 7.52 6.32 7.40
C PRO A 100 7.23 7.38 8.50
N LYS A 101 6.08 8.07 8.42
CA LYS A 101 5.63 9.10 9.39
C LYS A 101 4.15 8.87 9.80
N GLN A 102 3.79 9.28 11.02
CA GLN A 102 2.48 9.05 11.66
C GLN A 102 1.30 9.72 10.90
N PRO A 103 0.05 9.24 11.06
CA PRO A 103 -1.09 9.76 10.30
C PRO A 103 -1.62 11.09 10.86
N ASP A 104 -1.78 12.07 9.98
CA ASP A 104 -2.09 13.47 10.33
C ASP A 104 -3.59 13.80 10.36
N CYS A 105 -4.45 12.86 9.95
CA CYS A 105 -5.87 13.09 9.75
C CYS A 105 -6.73 11.91 10.22
N LYS A 106 -7.98 12.21 10.59
CA LYS A 106 -8.85 11.30 11.34
C LYS A 106 -9.47 10.32 10.35
N LEU A 107 -9.11 9.04 10.49
CA LEU A 107 -9.46 7.95 9.58
C LEU A 107 -10.90 7.44 9.76
N HIS A 108 -11.69 8.06 10.63
CA HIS A 108 -13.10 7.75 10.81
C HIS A 108 -13.89 9.03 11.09
N SER A 109 -15.16 9.01 10.69
CA SER A 109 -16.05 10.16 10.73
C SER A 109 -16.94 10.21 11.98
N PHE A 110 -16.67 9.36 12.97
CA PHE A 110 -17.45 9.33 14.20
C PHE A 110 -17.08 10.53 15.09
N ASN A 111 -18.08 11.12 15.70
CA ASN A 111 -17.94 12.21 16.66
C ASN A 111 -18.48 11.79 18.03
N PRO A 112 -17.99 12.41 19.12
CA PRO A 112 -18.58 12.24 20.43
C PRO A 112 -20.09 12.52 20.39
N GLY A 113 -20.89 11.57 20.87
CA GLY A 113 -22.35 11.63 20.84
C GLY A 113 -23.02 10.72 19.81
N ASP A 114 -22.29 10.28 18.77
CA ASP A 114 -22.81 9.35 17.76
C ASP A 114 -23.09 7.96 18.35
N TRP A 115 -23.99 7.20 17.73
CA TRP A 115 -24.32 5.83 18.11
C TRP A 115 -23.69 4.84 17.15
N VAL A 116 -22.99 3.83 17.69
CA VAL A 116 -22.29 2.83 16.91
C VAL A 116 -22.58 1.42 17.41
N TYR A 117 -22.56 0.46 16.49
CA TYR A 117 -22.59 -0.96 16.78
C TYR A 117 -21.17 -1.52 16.66
N VAL A 118 -20.75 -2.30 17.64
CA VAL A 118 -19.42 -2.92 17.66
C VAL A 118 -19.54 -4.34 17.17
N LYS A 119 -18.71 -4.69 16.18
CA LYS A 119 -18.67 -6.06 15.67
C LYS A 119 -17.67 -6.88 16.47
N ASN A 120 -18.16 -7.90 17.17
CA ASN A 120 -17.33 -8.89 17.83
C ASN A 120 -16.67 -9.80 16.78
N LEU A 121 -15.39 -9.55 16.50
CA LEU A 121 -14.62 -10.30 15.51
C LEU A 121 -14.13 -11.66 16.04
N LEU A 122 -14.18 -11.91 17.36
CA LEU A 122 -13.76 -13.15 18.01
C LEU A 122 -14.92 -14.12 18.28
N GLY A 123 -16.17 -13.72 17.96
CA GLY A 123 -17.37 -14.52 18.22
C GLY A 123 -17.48 -15.79 17.35
N LYS A 124 -18.17 -16.81 17.91
CA LYS A 124 -18.44 -18.09 17.25
C LYS A 124 -19.17 -17.90 15.91
N PRO A 125 -18.98 -18.78 14.91
CA PRO A 125 -19.74 -18.72 13.65
C PRO A 125 -21.25 -18.81 13.92
N LEU A 126 -22.05 -18.04 13.16
CA LEU A 126 -23.53 -18.07 13.13
C LEU A 126 -24.30 -17.50 14.35
N GLN A 127 -23.63 -16.78 15.27
CA GLN A 127 -24.31 -15.95 16.28
C GLN A 127 -24.37 -14.48 15.86
N GLU A 128 -25.25 -13.69 16.47
CA GLU A 128 -25.26 -12.24 16.30
C GLU A 128 -23.93 -11.66 16.83
N LYS A 129 -23.20 -10.96 15.96
CA LYS A 129 -21.86 -10.44 16.26
C LYS A 129 -21.86 -8.92 16.48
N TRP A 130 -23.02 -8.29 16.42
CA TRP A 130 -23.14 -6.85 16.57
C TRP A 130 -23.66 -6.56 17.96
N GLU A 131 -22.83 -5.92 18.76
CA GLU A 131 -23.15 -5.50 20.12
C GLU A 131 -23.46 -4.00 20.09
N GLY A 132 -24.53 -3.57 20.78
CA GLY A 132 -24.90 -2.16 20.89
C GLY A 132 -26.41 -1.90 20.81
N PRO A 133 -26.83 -0.64 20.63
CA PRO A 133 -26.01 0.53 20.28
C PRO A 133 -25.24 1.12 21.48
N PHE A 134 -23.99 1.54 21.24
CA PHE A 134 -23.17 2.25 22.21
C PHE A 134 -22.92 3.69 21.79
N GLN A 135 -22.89 4.59 22.75
CA GLN A 135 -22.60 6.01 22.48
C GLN A 135 -21.09 6.24 22.43
N VAL A 136 -20.64 6.98 21.43
CA VAL A 136 -19.25 7.39 21.27
C VAL A 136 -18.92 8.50 22.28
N LEU A 137 -17.87 8.28 23.09
CA LEU A 137 -17.41 9.26 24.09
C LEU A 137 -16.19 10.05 23.61
N LEU A 138 -15.25 9.40 22.93
CA LEU A 138 -14.01 10.03 22.46
C LEU A 138 -13.60 9.46 21.12
N THR A 139 -12.95 10.29 20.30
CA THR A 139 -12.57 9.95 18.95
C THR A 139 -11.16 10.47 18.66
N THR A 140 -10.23 9.60 18.29
CA THR A 140 -8.86 9.95 17.87
C THR A 140 -8.67 9.76 16.38
N PHE A 141 -7.47 10.03 15.87
CA PHE A 141 -7.15 9.90 14.45
C PHE A 141 -7.39 8.51 13.86
N THR A 142 -7.38 7.45 14.66
CA THR A 142 -7.55 6.08 14.14
C THR A 142 -8.49 5.21 14.99
N ALA A 143 -8.95 5.69 16.15
CA ALA A 143 -9.75 4.89 17.08
C ALA A 143 -10.95 5.67 17.67
N VAL A 144 -11.97 4.92 18.07
CA VAL A 144 -13.19 5.41 18.73
C VAL A 144 -13.31 4.74 20.08
N ARG A 145 -13.62 5.50 21.14
CA ARG A 145 -13.94 4.99 22.47
C ARG A 145 -15.43 5.13 22.72
N ILE A 146 -16.07 4.04 23.11
CA ILE A 146 -17.50 3.96 23.41
C ILE A 146 -17.75 3.94 24.93
N LYS A 147 -18.99 4.24 25.34
CA LYS A 147 -19.46 4.08 26.72
C LYS A 147 -19.68 2.60 27.02
N GLU A 148 -19.09 2.12 28.11
CA GLU A 148 -19.26 0.75 28.64
C GLU A 148 -20.69 0.54 29.16
#